data_AF-A0A067F7K6-F1
#
_entry.id   AF-A0A067F7K6-F1
#
_cell.length_a   1.000
_cell.length_b   1.000
_cell.length_c   1.000
_cell.angle_alpha   90.00
_cell.angle_beta   90.00
_cell.angle_gamma   90.00
#
_symmetry.space_group_name_H-M   'P 1'
#
loop_
_entity.id
_entity.type
_entity.pdbx_description
1 polymer ?
#
loop_
_entity_poly.entity_id
_entity_poly.type
_entity_poly.pdbx_seq_one_letter_code
_entity_poly.pdbx_strand_id
1 'polypeptide(L)'
;DEHMVPFAYVFIIQNVYSIFEALSCRYTLKAWWNLLRMLIIRRTTALFFKFIDVIIKQLRLSQAAFTVTAKVATKDVLKRHKQEIMEFGNSSVVFTIAATLAILNLFSLIGGLINIIFLDFGALQNLVSQMILCGLMVLVNVPIYEALFI
;
A
#
# COMPACT_ATOMS: atom_id res chain seq x y z
N ASP A 1 -8.33 7.21 23.68
CA ASP A 1 -9.63 7.47 23.04
C ASP A 1 -10.46 6.21 22.90
N GLU A 2 -11.57 6.12 23.63
CA GLU A 2 -12.52 4.99 23.59
C GLU A 2 -13.02 4.66 22.17
N HIS A 3 -13.00 5.64 21.26
CA HIS A 3 -13.41 5.47 19.87
C HIS A 3 -12.47 4.59 19.03
N MET A 4 -11.19 4.48 19.40
CA MET A 4 -10.18 3.69 18.64
C MET A 4 -10.21 2.19 18.99
N VAL A 5 -10.70 1.85 20.19
CA VAL A 5 -10.76 0.48 20.72
C VAL A 5 -11.55 -0.48 19.80
N PRO A 6 -12.77 -0.15 19.32
CA PRO A 6 -13.51 -1.06 18.44
C PRO A 6 -12.81 -1.27 17.08
N PHE A 7 -12.16 -0.24 16.52
CA PHE A 7 -11.41 -0.38 15.27
C PHE A 7 -10.19 -1.28 15.44
N ALA A 8 -9.43 -1.10 16.53
CA ALA A 8 -8.30 -1.96 16.85
C ALA A 8 -8.75 -3.41 17.07
N TYR A 9 -9.86 -3.63 17.76
CA TYR A 9 -10.42 -4.95 18.01
C TYR A 9 -10.81 -5.69 16.72
N VAL A 10 -11.57 -5.03 15.84
CA VAL A 10 -11.96 -5.60 14.55
C VAL A 10 -10.73 -5.87 13.69
N PHE A 11 -9.77 -4.95 13.67
CA PHE A 11 -8.52 -5.12 12.93
C PHE A 11 -7.74 -6.35 13.42
N ILE A 12 -7.56 -6.50 14.74
CA ILE A 12 -6.82 -7.64 15.31
C ILE A 12 -7.52 -8.96 14.97
N ILE A 13 -8.84 -9.06 15.18
CA ILE A 13 -9.59 -10.28 14.90
C ILE A 13 -9.51 -10.66 13.43
N GLN A 14 -9.65 -9.68 12.53
CA GLN A 14 -9.61 -9.97 11.10
C GLN A 14 -8.22 -10.46 10.66
N ASN A 15 -7.14 -9.91 11.23
CA ASN A 15 -5.78 -10.38 10.98
C ASN A 15 -5.57 -11.79 11.53
N VAL A 16 -5.99 -12.06 12.77
CA VAL A 16 -5.87 -13.39 13.40
C VAL A 16 -6.66 -14.44 12.60
N TYR A 17 -7.89 -14.11 12.20
CA TYR A 17 -8.71 -14.99 11.38
C TYR A 17 -8.07 -15.28 10.03
N SER A 18 -7.51 -14.26 9.36
CA SER A 18 -6.82 -14.43 8.08
C SER A 18 -5.57 -15.29 8.18
N ILE A 19 -4.79 -15.15 9.26
CA ILE A 19 -3.62 -16.02 9.53
C ILE A 19 -4.09 -17.45 9.78
N PHE A 20 -5.14 -17.62 10.57
CA PHE A 20 -5.72 -18.93 10.86
C PHE A 20 -6.21 -19.64 9.58
N GLU A 21 -6.90 -18.92 8.70
CA GLU A 21 -7.33 -19.42 7.39
C GLU A 21 -6.13 -19.81 6.52
N ALA A 22 -5.08 -18.98 6.49
CA ALA A 22 -3.87 -19.29 5.73
C ALA A 22 -3.16 -20.55 6.25
N LEU A 23 -3.05 -20.71 7.56
CA LEU A 23 -2.47 -21.90 8.20
C LEU A 23 -3.34 -23.14 7.94
N SER A 24 -4.66 -23.01 8.01
CA SER A 24 -5.61 -24.09 7.73
C SER A 24 -5.50 -24.58 6.28
N CYS A 25 -5.30 -23.66 5.34
CA CYS A 25 -5.06 -23.93 3.92
C CYS A 25 -3.61 -24.37 3.62
N ARG A 26 -2.77 -24.61 4.64
CA ARG A 26 -1.34 -24.98 4.52
C ARG A 26 -0.49 -23.97 3.74
N TYR A 27 -0.90 -22.70 3.70
CA TYR A 27 -0.05 -21.65 3.15
C TYR A 27 1.08 -21.30 4.12
N THR A 28 2.23 -20.94 3.56
CA THR A 28 3.36 -20.44 4.38
C THR A 28 3.06 -19.02 4.87
N LEU A 29 3.60 -18.63 6.04
CA LEU A 29 3.48 -17.27 6.55
C LEU A 29 4.02 -16.23 5.56
N LYS A 30 5.07 -16.59 4.82
CA LYS A 30 5.61 -15.76 3.72
C LYS A 30 4.58 -15.56 2.60
N ALA A 31 3.85 -16.61 2.21
CA ALA A 31 2.81 -16.52 1.20
C ALA A 31 1.61 -15.70 1.70
N TRP A 32 1.20 -15.85 2.96
CA TRP A 32 0.16 -15.02 3.58
C TRP A 32 0.54 -13.54 3.57
N TRP A 33 1.77 -13.20 3.99
CA TRP A 33 2.27 -11.84 3.96
C TRP A 33 2.28 -11.27 2.54
N ASN A 34 2.67 -12.08 1.56
CA ASN A 34 2.65 -11.67 0.15
C ASN A 34 1.22 -11.41 -0.36
N LEU A 35 0.26 -12.24 0.03
CA LEU A 35 -1.16 -12.05 -0.28
C LEU A 35 -1.71 -10.77 0.36
N LEU A 36 -1.40 -10.53 1.63
CA LEU A 36 -1.81 -9.33 2.35
C LEU A 36 -1.27 -8.07 1.64
N ARG A 37 0.01 -8.06 1.26
CA ARG A 37 0.61 -6.96 0.48
C ARG A 37 -0.12 -6.73 -0.84
N MET A 38 -0.35 -7.79 -1.62
CA MET A 38 -1.08 -7.69 -2.89
C MET A 38 -2.48 -7.12 -2.69
N LEU A 39 -3.18 -7.55 -1.64
CA LEU A 39 -4.54 -7.11 -1.35
C LEU A 39 -4.59 -5.64 -0.94
N ILE A 40 -3.64 -5.17 -0.15
CA ILE A 40 -3.53 -3.76 0.22
C ILE A 40 -3.22 -2.90 -1.01
N ILE A 41 -2.21 -3.26 -1.80
CA ILE A 41 -1.86 -2.54 -3.05
C ILE A 41 -3.04 -2.52 -4.02
N ARG A 42 -3.75 -3.65 -4.20
CA ARG A 42 -4.91 -3.73 -5.08
C ARG A 42 -6.07 -2.85 -4.58
N ARG A 43 -6.35 -2.86 -3.28
CA ARG A 43 -7.42 -2.04 -2.69
C ARG A 43 -7.10 -0.55 -2.80
N THR A 44 -5.87 -0.15 -2.51
CA THR A 44 -5.45 1.25 -2.57
C THR A 44 -5.48 1.72 -4.02
N THR A 45 -4.83 1.02 -4.94
CA THR A 45 -4.83 1.38 -6.37
C THR A 45 -6.24 1.42 -6.97
N ALA A 46 -7.12 0.48 -6.64
CA ALA A 46 -8.50 0.50 -7.09
C ALA A 46 -9.30 1.69 -6.52
N LEU A 47 -9.09 2.03 -5.25
CA LEU A 47 -9.71 3.20 -4.62
C LEU A 47 -9.22 4.50 -5.26
N PHE A 48 -7.90 4.63 -5.47
CA PHE A 48 -7.29 5.77 -6.15
C PHE A 48 -7.77 5.91 -7.59
N PHE A 49 -7.84 4.81 -8.34
CA PHE A 49 -8.32 4.83 -9.71
C PHE A 49 -9.78 5.25 -9.78
N LYS A 50 -10.63 4.76 -8.85
CA LYS A 50 -12.02 5.23 -8.73
C LYS A 50 -12.10 6.72 -8.37
N PHE A 51 -11.24 7.20 -7.49
CA PHE A 51 -11.20 8.63 -7.12
C PHE A 51 -10.82 9.52 -8.32
N ILE A 52 -9.81 9.11 -9.08
CA ILE A 52 -9.42 9.80 -10.33
C ILE A 52 -10.56 9.76 -11.34
N ASP A 53 -11.21 8.61 -11.53
CA ASP A 53 -12.36 8.48 -12.44
C ASP A 53 -13.51 9.41 -12.06
N VAL A 54 -13.78 9.56 -10.76
CA VAL A 54 -14.78 10.52 -10.25
C VAL A 54 -14.35 11.96 -10.51
N ILE A 55 -13.09 12.33 -10.26
CA ILE A 55 -12.60 13.70 -10.54
C ILE A 55 -12.71 14.01 -12.04
N ILE A 56 -12.27 13.10 -12.90
CA ILE A 56 -12.32 13.25 -14.36
C ILE A 56 -13.78 13.45 -14.82
N LYS A 57 -14.70 12.62 -14.30
CA LYS A 57 -16.14 12.78 -14.54
C LYS A 57 -16.68 14.12 -14.08
N GLN A 58 -16.29 14.60 -12.90
CA GLN A 58 -16.72 15.89 -12.36
C GLN A 58 -16.18 17.06 -13.18
N LEU A 59 -14.95 16.95 -13.70
CA LEU A 59 -14.33 17.95 -14.57
C LEU A 59 -14.87 17.90 -16.02
N ARG A 60 -15.83 17.01 -16.33
CA ARG A 60 -16.36 16.73 -17.68
C ARG A 60 -15.28 16.45 -18.72
N LEU A 61 -14.09 16.04 -18.26
CA LEU A 61 -13.04 15.53 -19.11
C LEU A 61 -13.43 14.09 -19.45
N SER A 62 -13.46 13.77 -20.73
CA SER A 62 -14.05 12.56 -21.30
C SER A 62 -13.62 11.23 -20.63
N GLN A 63 -14.49 10.23 -20.78
CA GLN A 63 -14.44 8.85 -20.28
C GLN A 63 -13.06 8.20 -20.44
N ALA A 64 -12.48 7.70 -19.34
CA ALA A 64 -11.22 6.96 -19.36
C ALA A 64 -11.43 5.62 -20.11
N ALA A 65 -11.05 5.57 -21.38
CA ALA A 65 -11.07 4.35 -22.19
C ALA A 65 -10.00 3.38 -21.63
N PHE A 66 -10.45 2.31 -20.98
CA PHE A 66 -9.57 1.28 -20.42
C PHE A 66 -9.00 0.43 -21.57
N THR A 67 -7.88 0.87 -22.14
CA THR A 67 -7.19 0.11 -23.19
C THR A 67 -6.52 -1.10 -22.56
N VAL A 68 -7.00 -2.30 -22.91
CA VAL A 68 -6.47 -3.59 -22.45
C VAL A 68 -5.00 -3.70 -22.87
N THR A 69 -4.08 -3.71 -21.91
CA THR A 69 -2.66 -3.90 -22.17
C THR A 69 -2.38 -5.37 -22.48
N ALA A 70 -1.77 -5.66 -23.63
CA ALA A 70 -1.39 -7.01 -24.03
C ALA A 70 -0.35 -7.58 -23.06
N LYS A 71 -0.69 -8.66 -22.36
CA LYS A 71 0.16 -9.31 -21.37
C LYS A 71 1.12 -10.29 -22.06
N VAL A 72 2.13 -9.78 -22.78
CA VAL A 72 3.18 -10.62 -23.38
C VAL A 72 4.27 -10.86 -22.32
N ALA A 73 4.30 -12.07 -21.77
CA ALA A 73 5.31 -12.48 -20.78
C ALA A 73 6.52 -13.12 -21.48
N THR A 74 7.60 -12.35 -21.64
CA THR A 74 8.88 -12.86 -22.15
C THR A 74 9.59 -13.69 -21.05
N LYS A 75 10.37 -14.71 -21.43
CA LYS A 75 11.00 -15.68 -20.50
C LYS A 75 11.85 -15.04 -19.39
N ASP A 76 12.41 -13.85 -19.64
CA ASP A 76 13.21 -13.11 -18.65
C ASP A 76 12.35 -12.47 -17.55
N VAL A 77 11.12 -12.04 -17.87
CA VAL A 77 10.15 -11.48 -16.92
C VAL A 77 9.68 -12.56 -15.92
N LEU A 78 9.56 -13.81 -16.38
CA LEU A 78 9.17 -14.93 -15.52
C LEU A 78 10.25 -15.28 -14.48
N LYS A 79 11.53 -15.11 -14.84
CA LYS A 79 12.66 -15.39 -13.95
C LYS A 79 12.74 -14.35 -12.82
N ARG A 80 12.50 -13.07 -13.12
CA ARG A 80 12.46 -11.97 -12.13
C ARG A 80 11.17 -11.98 -11.29
N HIS A 81 10.04 -12.39 -11.87
CA HIS A 81 8.80 -12.62 -11.10
C HIS A 81 8.97 -13.71 -10.03
N LYS A 82 9.73 -14.78 -10.33
CA LYS A 82 10.10 -15.81 -9.34
C LYS A 82 11.03 -15.29 -8.24
N GLN A 83 11.73 -14.19 -8.47
CA GLN A 83 12.65 -13.55 -7.54
C GLN A 83 11.96 -12.50 -6.65
N GLU A 84 10.63 -12.37 -6.70
CA GLU A 84 9.83 -11.36 -5.99
C GLU A 84 10.17 -9.89 -6.35
N ILE A 85 10.86 -9.66 -7.47
CA ILE A 85 11.16 -8.31 -7.97
C ILE A 85 9.96 -7.82 -8.77
N MET A 86 9.33 -6.72 -8.33
CA MET A 86 8.22 -6.08 -9.03
C MET A 86 8.74 -5.20 -10.17
N GLU A 87 8.67 -5.70 -11.40
CA GLU A 87 8.88 -4.88 -12.60
C GLU A 87 7.54 -4.32 -13.10
N PHE A 88 7.37 -3.01 -12.98
CA PHE A 88 6.32 -2.30 -13.69
C PHE A 88 6.90 -1.91 -15.04
N GLY A 89 6.44 -2.58 -16.11
CA GLY A 89 6.82 -2.21 -17.48
C GLY A 89 6.63 -0.71 -17.72
N ASN A 90 7.46 -0.14 -18.61
CA ASN A 90 7.64 1.30 -18.89
C ASN A 90 6.56 2.23 -18.30
N SER A 91 6.88 2.83 -17.14
CA SER A 91 6.16 3.93 -16.48
C SER A 91 4.63 3.82 -16.49
N SER A 92 4.08 2.82 -15.80
CA SER A 92 2.64 2.75 -15.57
C SER A 92 2.18 3.84 -14.59
N VAL A 93 1.09 4.55 -14.90
CA VAL A 93 0.46 5.57 -14.02
C VAL A 93 0.23 5.05 -12.60
N VAL A 94 -0.10 3.76 -12.47
CA VAL A 94 -0.31 3.10 -11.17
C VAL A 94 0.98 3.04 -10.34
N PHE A 95 2.12 2.78 -10.98
CA PHE A 95 3.42 2.81 -10.32
C PHE A 95 3.78 4.23 -9.85
N THR A 96 3.55 5.25 -10.68
CA THR A 96 3.79 6.65 -10.29
C THR A 96 2.93 7.08 -9.11
N ILE A 97 1.65 6.69 -9.08
CA ILE A 97 0.75 6.96 -7.95
C ILE A 97 1.22 6.21 -6.69
N ALA A 98 1.60 4.95 -6.82
CA ALA A 98 2.09 4.16 -5.69
C ALA A 98 3.40 4.74 -5.12
N ALA A 99 4.33 5.15 -5.99
CA ALA A 99 5.60 5.78 -5.62
C ALA A 99 5.39 7.14 -4.93
N THR A 100 4.52 8.00 -5.47
CA THR A 100 4.19 9.30 -4.84
C THR A 100 3.53 9.12 -3.47
N LEU A 101 2.61 8.17 -3.34
CA LEU A 101 1.99 7.86 -2.05
C LEU A 101 3.00 7.30 -1.05
N ALA A 102 3.94 6.47 -1.50
CA ALA A 102 5.02 5.93 -0.68
C ALA A 102 5.94 7.06 -0.18
N ILE A 103 6.35 7.99 -1.05
CA ILE A 103 7.17 9.15 -0.68
C ILE A 103 6.42 10.07 0.29
N LEU A 104 5.12 10.30 0.08
CA LEU A 104 4.30 11.13 0.96
C LEU A 104 4.18 10.53 2.38
N ASN A 105 3.95 9.21 2.49
CA ASN A 105 3.92 8.53 3.79
C ASN A 105 5.28 8.57 4.50
N LEU A 106 6.38 8.48 3.74
CA LEU A 106 7.73 8.61 4.29
C LEU A 106 7.99 10.03 4.82
N PHE A 107 7.59 11.05 4.07
CA PHE A 107 7.71 12.44 4.51
C PHE A 107 6.86 12.72 5.75
N SER A 108 5.65 12.15 5.81
CA SER A 108 4.77 12.24 6.98
C SER A 108 5.40 11.58 8.23
N LEU A 109 6.11 10.46 8.08
CA LEU A 109 6.83 9.84 9.19
C LEU A 109 7.97 10.73 9.69
N ILE A 110 8.80 11.25 8.78
CA ILE A 110 9.92 12.14 9.12
C ILE A 110 9.39 13.40 9.81
N GLY A 111 8.33 13.99 9.27
CA GLY A 111 7.65 15.13 9.89
C GLY A 111 7.11 14.80 11.29
N GLY A 112 6.50 13.63 11.48
CA GLY A 112 6.05 13.16 12.79
C GLY A 112 7.18 13.02 13.80
N LEU A 113 8.31 12.42 13.39
CA LEU A 113 9.52 12.28 14.21
C LEU A 113 10.12 13.64 14.60
N ILE A 114 10.22 14.58 13.65
CA ILE A 114 10.70 15.94 13.94
C ILE A 114 9.78 16.63 14.95
N ASN A 115 8.46 16.52 14.77
CA ASN A 115 7.50 17.08 15.73
C ASN A 115 7.63 16.45 17.12
N ILE A 116 7.96 15.16 17.26
CA ILE A 116 8.17 14.53 18.57
C ILE A 116 9.45 15.05 19.25
N ILE A 117 10.47 15.37 18.47
CA ILE A 117 11.74 15.90 18.99
C ILE A 117 11.62 17.38 19.37
N PHE A 118 10.83 18.15 18.62
CA PHE A 118 10.72 19.61 18.77
C PHE A 118 9.47 20.10 19.53
N LEU A 119 8.37 19.34 19.55
CA LEU A 119 7.13 19.67 20.26
C LEU A 119 6.88 18.70 21.43
N ASP A 120 6.15 19.24 22.40
CA ASP A 120 5.80 18.59 23.67
C ASP A 120 5.03 17.27 23.49
N PHE A 121 5.10 16.38 24.50
CA PHE A 121 4.49 15.04 24.48
C PHE A 121 2.98 15.03 24.22
N GLY A 122 2.29 16.16 24.39
CA GLY A 122 0.86 16.31 24.06
C GLY A 122 0.57 16.14 22.56
N ALA A 123 1.49 16.50 21.67
CA ALA A 123 1.32 16.29 20.22
C ALA A 123 1.45 14.81 19.82
N LEU A 124 2.16 14.01 20.63
CA LEU A 124 2.37 12.59 20.40
C LEU A 124 1.04 11.82 20.36
N GLN A 125 0.13 12.07 21.30
CA GLN A 125 -1.15 11.35 21.37
C GLN A 125 -1.97 11.53 20.08
N ASN A 126 -1.96 12.73 19.51
CA ASN A 126 -2.70 13.02 18.29
C ASN A 126 -2.03 12.44 17.03
N LEU A 127 -0.70 12.35 17.02
CA LEU A 127 0.08 11.90 15.86
C LEU A 127 0.39 10.40 15.86
N VAL A 128 0.25 9.70 16.99
CA VAL A 128 0.54 8.25 17.11
C VAL A 128 -0.25 7.42 16.10
N SER A 129 -1.53 7.72 15.90
CA SER A 129 -2.38 6.99 14.94
C SER A 129 -1.88 7.18 13.49
N GLN A 130 -1.51 8.41 13.11
CA GLN A 130 -0.91 8.71 11.82
C GLN A 130 0.46 8.06 11.64
N MET A 131 1.30 8.03 12.67
CA MET A 131 2.61 7.38 12.60
C MET A 131 2.50 5.87 12.42
N ILE A 132 1.60 5.22 13.16
CA ILE A 132 1.34 3.78 13.00
C ILE A 132 0.84 3.49 11.59
N LEU A 133 -0.09 4.30 11.08
CA LEU A 133 -0.64 4.13 9.73
C LEU A 133 0.42 4.33 8.65
N CYS A 134 1.21 5.39 8.74
CA CYS A 134 2.29 5.66 7.78
C CYS A 134 3.37 4.57 7.86
N GLY A 135 3.71 4.10 9.06
CA GLY A 135 4.66 2.99 9.25
C GLY A 135 4.19 1.69 8.60
N LEU A 136 2.93 1.30 8.81
CA LEU A 136 2.32 0.15 8.15
C LEU A 136 2.33 0.31 6.62
N MET A 137 2.02 1.51 6.12
CA MET A 137 2.00 1.79 4.69
C MET A 137 3.40 1.71 4.06
N VAL A 138 4.42 2.21 4.75
CA VAL A 138 5.83 2.09 4.33
C VAL A 138 6.25 0.63 4.30
N LEU A 139 5.92 -0.17 5.33
CA LEU A 139 6.24 -1.60 5.38
C LEU A 139 5.62 -2.39 4.22
N VAL A 140 4.39 -2.05 3.83
CA VAL A 140 3.73 -2.67 2.68
C VAL A 140 4.39 -2.26 1.36
N ASN A 141 4.91 -1.03 1.27
CA ASN A 141 5.53 -0.46 0.08
C ASN A 141 7.06 -0.69 -0.02
N VAL A 142 7.69 -1.38 0.93
CA VAL A 142 9.12 -1.82 0.86
C VAL A 142 9.56 -2.30 -0.53
N PRO A 143 8.87 -3.25 -1.21
CA PRO A 143 9.29 -3.72 -2.53
C PRO A 143 9.17 -2.65 -3.63
N ILE A 144 8.36 -1.61 -3.43
CA ILE A 144 8.26 -0.47 -4.36
C ILE A 144 9.48 0.42 -4.22
N TYR A 145 9.98 0.63 -3.00
CA TYR A 145 11.24 1.36 -2.80
C TYR A 145 12.42 0.57 -3.38
N GLU A 146 12.49 -0.74 -3.16
CA GLU A 146 13.49 -1.61 -3.79
C GLU A 146 13.44 -1.50 -5.33
N ALA A 147 12.23 -1.49 -5.92
CA ALA A 147 12.05 -1.32 -7.36
C ALA A 147 12.30 0.10 -7.88
N LEU A 148 12.31 1.13 -7.02
CA LEU A 148 12.69 2.51 -7.38
C LEU A 148 14.21 2.70 -7.40
N PHE A 149 14.95 1.90 -6.62
CA PHE A 149 16.41 1.99 -6.47
C PHE A 149 17.18 0.96 -7.34
N ILE A 150 16.48 0.10 -8.08
CA ILE A 150 17.01 -0.80 -9.13
C ILE A 150 16.86 -0.12 -10.50
#